data_AF-A0A534S0A4-F1
#
_entry.id   AF-A0A534S0A4-F1
#
_cell.length_a   1.000
_cell.length_b   1.000
_cell.length_c   1.000
_cell.angle_alpha   90.00
_cell.angle_beta   90.00
_cell.angle_gamma   90.00
#
_symmetry.space_group_name_H-M   'P 1'
#
loop_
_entity.id
_entity.type
_entity.pdbx_description
1 polymer ?
#
loop_
_entity_poly.entity_id
_entity_poly.type
_entity_poly.pdbx_seq_one_letter_code
_entity_poly.pdbx_strand_id
1 'polypeptide(L)'
;MILDDIVAYKRTELAAQKQAVSLAQLQDMALFHATPSPFLRTLREWPGRAIIAEVKKASPSKGVIRADFAPLALARTYAAQGAAAISVLTERRFFEGSLDYLRLIREHVALPLLRKDFLFDPYQV
;
A
#
# COMPACT_ATOMS: atom_id res chain seq x y z
N MET A 1 -11.14 -10.58 18.08
CA MET A 1 -11.37 -9.16 17.74
C MET A 1 -11.06 -8.98 16.27
N ILE A 2 -11.58 -7.94 15.59
CA ILE A 2 -11.36 -7.78 14.14
C ILE A 2 -9.88 -7.79 13.72
N LEU A 3 -8.98 -7.27 14.56
CA LEU A 3 -7.54 -7.31 14.32
C LEU A 3 -7.00 -8.75 14.32
N ASP A 4 -7.47 -9.60 15.23
CA ASP A 4 -7.06 -11.01 15.31
C ASP A 4 -7.49 -11.77 14.05
N ASP A 5 -8.71 -11.51 13.56
CA ASP A 5 -9.24 -12.13 12.34
C ASP A 5 -8.44 -11.71 11.11
N ILE A 6 -8.05 -10.44 11.03
CA ILE A 6 -7.19 -9.91 9.97
C ILE A 6 -5.82 -10.58 10.01
N VAL A 7 -5.17 -10.63 11.18
CA VAL A 7 -3.85 -11.25 11.34
C VAL A 7 -3.89 -12.74 11.04
N ALA A 8 -4.93 -13.45 11.50
CA ALA A 8 -5.11 -14.88 11.24
C ALA A 8 -5.21 -15.16 9.74
N TYR A 9 -6.03 -14.41 9.00
CA TYR A 9 -6.11 -14.54 7.55
C TYR A 9 -4.80 -14.17 6.85
N LYS A 10 -4.15 -13.08 7.30
CA LYS A 10 -2.88 -12.61 6.73
C LYS A 10 -1.76 -13.64 6.89
N ARG A 11 -1.78 -14.49 7.94
CA ARG A 11 -0.82 -15.60 8.08
C ARG A 11 -0.97 -16.64 6.98
N THR A 12 -2.21 -17.00 6.63
CA THR A 12 -2.49 -17.92 5.51
C THR A 12 -2.05 -17.30 4.18
N GLU A 13 -2.35 -16.02 3.96
CA GLU A 13 -1.89 -15.29 2.77
C GLU A 13 -0.36 -15.26 2.68
N LEU A 14 0.32 -14.94 3.78
CA LEU A 14 1.77 -14.87 3.84
C LEU A 14 2.42 -16.23 3.55
N ALA A 15 1.87 -17.32 4.09
CA ALA A 15 2.36 -18.67 3.81
C ALA A 15 2.28 -18.99 2.32
N ALA A 16 1.15 -18.67 1.67
CA ALA A 16 0.99 -18.86 0.24
C ALA A 16 1.94 -17.95 -0.59
N GLN A 17 2.15 -16.70 -0.17
CA GLN A 17 3.11 -15.79 -0.82
C GLN A 17 4.53 -16.34 -0.75
N LYS A 18 4.98 -16.78 0.43
CA LYS A 18 6.31 -17.37 0.65
C LYS A 18 6.54 -18.65 -0.16
N GLN A 19 5.48 -19.44 -0.40
CA GLN A 19 5.54 -20.62 -1.26
C GLN A 19 5.66 -20.25 -2.75
N ALA A 20 4.97 -19.19 -3.18
CA ALA A 20 5.01 -18.74 -4.57
C ALA A 20 6.31 -18.01 -4.93
N VAL A 21 6.82 -17.18 -4.02
CA VAL A 21 8.07 -16.45 -4.15
C VAL A 21 8.82 -16.54 -2.84
N SER A 22 9.96 -17.20 -2.83
CA SER A 22 10.82 -17.31 -1.65
C SER A 22 11.48 -15.96 -1.29
N LEU A 23 11.99 -15.84 -0.07
CA LEU A 23 12.73 -14.64 0.35
C LEU A 23 13.96 -14.38 -0.51
N ALA A 24 14.69 -15.44 -0.89
CA ALA A 24 15.85 -15.31 -1.78
C ALA A 24 15.44 -14.75 -3.15
N GLN A 25 14.35 -15.26 -3.73
CA GLN A 25 13.82 -14.72 -4.99
C GLN A 25 13.38 -13.26 -4.87
N LEU A 26 12.83 -12.83 -3.72
CA LEU A 26 12.54 -11.40 -3.47
C LEU A 26 13.82 -10.58 -3.42
N GLN A 27 14.86 -11.08 -2.74
CA GLN A 27 16.16 -10.41 -2.63
C GLN A 27 16.84 -10.24 -4.00
N ASP A 28 16.64 -11.21 -4.89
CA ASP A 28 17.17 -11.16 -6.26
C ASP A 28 16.38 -10.22 -7.19
N MET A 29 15.21 -9.70 -6.77
CA MET A 29 14.45 -8.75 -7.58
C MET A 29 15.18 -7.40 -7.65
N ALA A 30 15.18 -6.78 -8.83
CA ALA A 30 15.82 -5.49 -9.07
C ALA A 30 15.37 -4.38 -8.10
N LEU A 31 14.13 -4.44 -7.61
CA LEU A 31 13.58 -3.45 -6.68
C LEU A 31 14.06 -3.62 -5.24
N PHE A 32 14.56 -4.79 -4.84
CA PHE A 32 14.94 -5.05 -3.46
C PHE A 32 16.11 -4.17 -3.00
N HIS A 33 17.03 -3.89 -3.91
CA HIS A 33 18.18 -3.03 -3.68
C HIS A 33 18.01 -1.61 -4.26
N ALA A 34 16.81 -1.26 -4.72
CA ALA A 34 16.55 0.06 -5.27
C ALA A 34 16.62 1.14 -4.18
N THR A 35 16.98 2.36 -4.59
CA THR A 35 16.97 3.51 -3.68
C THR A 35 15.54 3.77 -3.19
N PRO A 36 15.29 3.78 -1.87
CA PRO A 36 13.96 4.02 -1.34
C PRO A 36 13.44 5.41 -1.71
N SER A 37 12.13 5.52 -1.90
CA SER A 37 11.46 6.82 -2.02
C SER A 37 11.75 7.69 -0.79
N PRO A 38 11.98 9.02 -0.93
CA PRO A 38 12.33 9.91 0.17
C PRO A 38 11.13 10.27 1.07
N PHE A 39 10.28 9.31 1.44
CA PHE A 39 8.97 9.50 2.07
C PHE A 39 9.01 10.45 3.27
N LEU A 40 9.84 10.15 4.28
CA LEU A 40 9.94 10.98 5.49
C LEU A 40 10.50 12.37 5.20
N ARG A 41 11.48 12.48 4.29
CA ARG A 41 12.06 13.77 3.89
C ARG A 41 11.00 14.64 3.22
N THR A 42 10.28 14.09 2.24
CA THR A 42 9.20 14.79 1.53
C THR A 42 8.14 15.32 2.50
N LEU A 43 7.74 14.54 3.50
CA LEU A 43 6.75 14.99 4.49
C LEU A 43 7.27 16.12 5.39
N ARG A 44 8.54 16.07 5.79
CA ARG A 44 9.16 17.10 6.65
C ARG A 44 9.40 18.42 5.92
N GLU A 45 9.76 18.34 4.64
CA GLU A 45 10.09 19.50 3.81
C GLU A 45 8.87 20.05 3.05
N TRP A 46 7.69 19.40 3.17
CA TRP A 46 6.50 19.83 2.46
C TRP A 46 6.08 21.25 2.89
N PRO A 47 5.80 22.16 1.95
CA PRO A 47 5.33 23.50 2.30
C PRO A 47 3.96 23.42 2.95
N GLY A 48 3.87 23.85 4.21
CA GLY A 48 2.63 23.86 4.98
C GLY A 48 2.23 22.49 5.51
N ARG A 49 0.98 22.08 5.27
CA ARG A 49 0.43 20.84 5.84
C ARG A 49 0.68 19.66 4.90
N ALA A 50 1.55 18.75 5.30
CA ALA A 50 1.77 17.49 4.58
C ALA A 50 0.57 16.54 4.76
N ILE A 51 -0.15 16.25 3.68
CA ILE A 51 -1.27 15.31 3.66
C ILE A 51 -0.82 13.99 3.03
N ILE A 52 -1.05 12.89 3.73
CA ILE A 52 -0.96 11.53 3.17
C ILE A 52 -2.38 11.11 2.75
N ALA A 53 -2.68 11.15 1.46
CA ALA A 53 -3.99 10.79 0.94
C ALA A 53 -4.10 9.26 0.79
N GLU A 54 -5.20 8.66 1.25
CA GLU A 54 -5.35 7.19 1.26
C GLU A 54 -6.27 6.69 0.14
N VAL A 55 -5.74 5.80 -0.69
CA VAL A 55 -6.49 5.02 -1.70
C VAL A 55 -7.05 3.78 -1.00
N LYS A 56 -8.36 3.82 -0.68
CA LYS A 56 -9.06 2.76 0.07
C LYS A 56 -10.45 2.48 -0.52
N LYS A 57 -10.74 1.20 -0.79
CA LYS A 57 -12.03 0.75 -1.33
C LYS A 57 -13.06 0.45 -0.24
N ALA A 58 -12.67 -0.33 0.75
CA ALA A 58 -13.54 -0.77 1.84
C ALA A 58 -12.85 -0.69 3.21
N SER A 59 -13.63 -0.90 4.27
CA SER A 59 -13.10 -1.15 5.62
C SER A 59 -14.07 -2.01 6.44
N PRO A 60 -13.59 -2.79 7.43
CA PRO A 60 -14.45 -3.62 8.28
C PRO A 60 -15.63 -2.88 8.91
N SER A 61 -15.42 -1.63 9.33
CA SER A 61 -16.43 -0.86 10.06
C SER A 61 -17.46 -0.17 9.18
N LYS A 62 -17.16 0.02 7.88
CA LYS A 62 -18.02 0.78 6.95
C LYS A 62 -18.43 0.00 5.70
N GLY A 63 -17.95 -1.23 5.53
CA GLY A 63 -18.11 -1.97 4.27
C GLY A 63 -17.42 -1.24 3.12
N VAL A 64 -18.00 -1.35 1.92
CA VAL A 64 -17.54 -0.65 0.71
C VAL A 64 -17.75 0.86 0.87
N ILE A 65 -16.65 1.61 0.87
CA ILE A 65 -16.64 3.07 0.94
C ILE A 65 -16.83 3.67 -0.46
N ARG A 66 -16.30 3.00 -1.48
CA ARG A 66 -16.42 3.40 -2.88
C ARG A 66 -16.62 2.17 -3.77
N ALA A 67 -17.84 2.04 -4.32
CA ALA A 67 -18.18 0.95 -5.24
C ALA A 67 -17.40 1.06 -6.55
N ASP A 68 -17.43 2.23 -7.19
CA ASP A 68 -16.68 2.52 -8.42
C ASP A 68 -15.23 2.89 -8.09
N PHE A 69 -14.43 1.84 -7.87
CA PHE A 69 -13.07 1.98 -7.38
C PHE A 69 -12.04 2.00 -8.52
N ALA A 70 -11.61 3.22 -8.88
CA ALA A 70 -10.53 3.46 -9.85
C ALA A 70 -9.25 3.94 -9.11
N PRO A 71 -8.38 3.03 -8.63
CA PRO A 71 -7.26 3.37 -7.74
C PRO A 71 -6.26 4.33 -8.38
N LEU A 72 -5.97 4.14 -9.68
CA LEU A 72 -5.04 5.01 -10.41
C LEU A 72 -5.62 6.42 -10.60
N ALA A 73 -6.91 6.54 -10.94
CA ALA A 73 -7.56 7.84 -11.12
C ALA A 73 -7.60 8.63 -9.78
N LEU A 74 -7.89 7.93 -8.68
CA LEU A 74 -7.80 8.48 -7.33
C LEU A 74 -6.39 8.99 -7.00
N ALA A 75 -5.37 8.17 -7.22
CA ALA A 75 -3.99 8.55 -6.94
C ALA A 75 -3.52 9.76 -7.76
N ARG A 76 -3.87 9.81 -9.05
CA ARG A 76 -3.61 10.97 -9.91
C ARG A 76 -4.31 12.22 -9.41
N THR A 77 -5.56 12.08 -8.95
CA THR A 77 -6.33 13.18 -8.38
C THR A 77 -5.66 13.70 -7.11
N TYR A 78 -5.25 12.81 -6.19
CA TYR A 78 -4.54 13.22 -4.98
C TYR A 78 -3.22 13.92 -5.26
N ALA A 79 -2.45 13.43 -6.23
CA ALA A 79 -1.23 14.09 -6.66
C ALA A 79 -1.49 15.49 -7.24
N ALA A 80 -2.50 15.63 -8.10
CA ALA A 80 -2.89 16.91 -8.69
C ALA A 80 -3.44 17.91 -7.66
N GLN A 81 -4.03 17.43 -6.58
CA GLN A 81 -4.62 18.26 -5.51
C GLN A 81 -3.65 18.52 -4.34
N GLY A 82 -2.35 18.25 -4.52
CA GLY A 82 -1.31 18.66 -3.57
C GLY A 82 -1.12 17.71 -2.39
N ALA A 83 -1.45 16.42 -2.52
CA ALA A 83 -1.03 15.43 -1.55
C ALA A 83 0.51 15.36 -1.48
N ALA A 84 1.06 15.23 -0.27
CA ALA A 84 2.50 15.09 -0.07
C ALA A 84 2.96 13.63 -0.30
N ALA A 85 2.08 12.68 -0.03
CA ALA A 85 2.29 11.26 -0.24
C ALA A 85 0.96 10.52 -0.40
N ILE A 86 1.00 9.26 -0.85
CA ILE A 86 -0.18 8.42 -1.02
C ILE A 86 -0.03 7.14 -0.21
N SER A 87 -1.02 6.84 0.63
CA SER A 87 -1.19 5.55 1.29
C SER A 87 -2.05 4.65 0.41
N VAL A 88 -1.61 3.43 0.15
CA VAL A 88 -2.37 2.46 -0.67
C VAL A 88 -2.66 1.23 0.18
N LEU A 89 -3.94 0.92 0.38
CA LEU A 89 -4.35 -0.32 1.06
C LEU A 89 -4.03 -1.52 0.18
N THR A 90 -3.26 -2.46 0.73
CA THR A 90 -2.86 -3.70 0.04
C THR A 90 -3.44 -4.96 0.68
N GLU A 91 -4.14 -4.81 1.82
CA GLU A 91 -4.88 -5.89 2.46
C GLU A 91 -6.12 -6.26 1.61
N ARG A 92 -6.22 -7.52 1.19
CA ARG A 92 -7.20 -7.98 0.20
C ARG A 92 -8.58 -8.28 0.79
N ARG A 93 -8.69 -8.91 1.95
CA ARG A 93 -9.96 -9.52 2.41
C ARG A 93 -10.92 -8.54 3.06
N PHE A 94 -10.39 -7.60 3.83
CA PHE A 94 -11.15 -6.71 4.71
C PHE A 94 -11.18 -5.27 4.18
N PHE A 95 -10.17 -4.87 3.41
CA PHE A 95 -10.08 -3.52 2.81
C PHE A 95 -10.29 -3.52 1.29
N GLU A 96 -10.40 -4.71 0.67
CA GLU A 96 -10.45 -4.91 -0.78
C GLU A 96 -9.31 -4.17 -1.53
N GLY A 97 -8.14 -4.14 -0.89
CA GLY A 97 -6.90 -3.62 -1.44
C GLY A 97 -6.19 -4.63 -2.33
N SER A 98 -5.05 -4.24 -2.89
CA SER A 98 -4.17 -5.14 -3.66
C SER A 98 -2.77 -4.56 -3.79
N LEU A 99 -1.74 -5.42 -3.77
CA LEU A 99 -0.38 -5.05 -4.16
C LEU A 99 -0.32 -4.56 -5.62
N ASP A 100 -1.20 -5.04 -6.50
CA ASP A 100 -1.28 -4.57 -7.89
C ASP A 100 -1.70 -3.11 -7.98
N TYR A 101 -2.53 -2.62 -7.05
CA TYR A 101 -2.88 -1.20 -7.00
C TYR A 101 -1.67 -0.35 -6.65
N LEU A 102 -0.84 -0.81 -5.70
CA LEU A 102 0.40 -0.12 -5.34
C LEU A 102 1.38 -0.09 -6.53
N ARG A 103 1.55 -1.22 -7.22
CA ARG A 103 2.39 -1.31 -8.43
C ARG A 103 1.90 -0.38 -9.53
N LEU A 104 0.61 -0.46 -9.86
CA LEU A 104 -0.02 0.38 -10.88
C LEU A 104 0.14 1.87 -10.59
N ILE A 105 -0.05 2.28 -9.33
CA ILE A 105 0.11 3.68 -8.92
C ILE A 105 1.58 4.10 -9.01
N ARG A 106 2.53 3.26 -8.57
CA ARG A 106 3.98 3.56 -8.65
C ARG A 106 4.45 3.85 -10.07
N GLU A 107 3.92 3.14 -11.05
CA GLU A 107 4.25 3.33 -12.48
C GLU A 107 3.79 4.68 -13.04
N HIS A 108 2.82 5.35 -12.39
CA HIS A 108 2.14 6.51 -12.96
C HIS A 108 2.14 7.76 -12.07
N VAL A 109 2.58 7.65 -10.81
CA VAL A 109 2.59 8.74 -9.84
C VAL A 109 3.99 8.86 -9.24
N ALA A 110 4.52 10.08 -9.24
CA ALA A 110 5.87 10.37 -8.74
C ALA A 110 5.94 10.48 -7.20
N LEU A 111 4.82 10.82 -6.55
CA LEU A 111 4.76 11.01 -5.10
C LEU A 111 5.23 9.77 -4.32
N PRO A 112 5.80 9.95 -3.12
CA PRO A 112 6.08 8.85 -2.22
C PRO A 112 4.82 8.02 -1.92
N LEU A 113 4.97 6.70 -1.93
CA LEU A 113 3.90 5.76 -1.65
C LEU A 113 4.17 5.01 -0.35
N LEU A 114 3.10 4.77 0.41
CA LEU A 114 3.10 3.93 1.60
C LEU A 114 2.28 2.66 1.32
N ARG A 115 2.89 1.48 1.49
CA ARG A 115 2.16 0.22 1.60
C ARG A 115 1.42 0.20 2.93
N LYS A 116 0.10 0.35 2.90
CA LYS A 116 -0.75 0.24 4.08
C LYS A 116 -1.28 -1.19 4.17
N ASP A 117 -0.77 -1.93 5.14
CA ASP A 117 -1.09 -3.34 5.36
C ASP A 117 -0.79 -3.75 6.81
N PHE A 118 -1.05 -5.01 7.13
CA PHE A 118 -0.72 -5.65 8.40
C PHE A 118 0.59 -6.44 8.23
N LEU A 119 1.68 -5.80 8.63
CA LEU A 119 3.05 -6.33 8.53
C LEU A 119 3.47 -6.91 9.88
N PHE A 120 3.84 -8.19 9.91
CA PHE A 120 4.35 -8.89 11.10
C PHE A 120 5.49 -9.86 10.78
N ASP A 121 5.92 -9.92 9.52
CA ASP A 121 7.00 -10.78 9.06
C ASP A 121 7.92 -9.98 8.13
N PRO A 122 9.26 -10.11 8.26
CA PRO A 122 10.22 -9.39 7.41
C PRO A 122 10.02 -9.60 5.90
N TYR A 123 9.47 -10.75 5.50
CA TYR A 123 9.13 -11.01 4.09
C TYR A 123 8.14 -9.99 3.51
N GLN A 124 7.32 -9.37 4.35
CA GLN A 124 6.34 -8.38 3.91
C GLN A 124 6.93 -6.97 3.73
N VAL A 125 8.18 -6.75 4.12
CA VAL A 125 8.92 -5.49 3.93
C VAL A 125 9.64 -5.53 2.59
#